data_AF-A0A6G0YZ87-F1
#
_entry.id   AF-A0A6G0YZ87-F1
#
_cell.length_a   1.000
_cell.length_b   1.000
_cell.length_c   1.000
_cell.angle_alpha   90.00
_cell.angle_beta   90.00
_cell.angle_gamma   90.00
#
_symmetry.space_group_name_H-M   'P 1'
#
loop_
_entity.id
_entity.type
_entity.pdbx_description
1 polymer ?
#
loop_
_entity_poly.entity_id
_entity_poly.type
_entity_poly.pdbx_seq_one_letter_code
_entity_poly.pdbx_strand_id
1 'polypeptide(L)'
;MDEGVYNTFVLDCKDTWAVLLHCAEKPSSPRYLSSILLSRNKTVPINVRSYVHDKLPKYGVQLEYTFPMVQDDCSPAVIPLYYGTKKVDKKIGSNIFKHPMLHNDRDNKQQAEIDTNNQ
;
A
#
# COMPACT_ATOMS: atom_id res chain seq x y z
N MET A 1 -16.53 -13.41 15.20
CA MET A 1 -15.72 -13.50 13.96
C MET A 1 -14.56 -12.59 14.19
N ASP A 2 -13.37 -13.13 14.40
CA ASP A 2 -12.22 -12.28 14.68
C ASP A 2 -11.65 -11.76 13.36
N GLU A 3 -11.57 -10.44 13.25
CA GLU A 3 -11.00 -9.75 12.11
C GLU A 3 -9.47 -9.95 12.11
N GLY A 4 -8.91 -10.36 10.97
CA GLY A 4 -7.46 -10.54 10.84
C GLY A 4 -6.74 -9.20 10.69
N VAL A 5 -5.49 -9.13 11.15
CA VAL A 5 -4.61 -7.98 10.96
C VAL A 5 -3.79 -8.18 9.69
N TYR A 6 -3.89 -7.23 8.76
CA TYR A 6 -3.19 -7.25 7.48
C TYR A 6 -2.45 -5.93 7.28
N ASN A 7 -1.20 -5.88 7.72
CA ASN A 7 -0.39 -4.67 7.68
C ASN A 7 0.68 -4.76 6.60
N THR A 8 0.87 -3.67 5.86
CA THR A 8 1.95 -3.54 4.88
C THR A 8 2.76 -2.29 5.17
N PHE A 9 4.07 -2.45 5.31
CA PHE A 9 5.02 -1.39 5.58
C PHE A 9 5.98 -1.23 4.41
N VAL A 10 6.42 0.00 4.15
CA VAL A 10 7.52 0.29 3.22
C VAL A 10 8.81 0.34 4.02
N LEU A 11 9.73 -0.61 3.79
CA LEU A 11 11.00 -0.68 4.51
C LEU A 11 12.06 0.27 3.92
N ASP A 12 12.11 0.37 2.59
CA ASP A 12 12.99 1.27 1.84
C ASP A 12 12.39 1.48 0.44
N CYS A 13 12.65 2.63 -0.16
CA CYS A 13 12.14 3.00 -1.48
C CYS A 13 13.11 3.94 -2.19
N LYS A 14 13.30 3.70 -3.48
CA LYS A 14 14.04 4.53 -4.43
C LYS A 14 13.20 4.72 -5.69
N ASP A 15 13.70 5.54 -6.61
CA ASP A 15 12.97 5.84 -7.84
C ASP A 15 12.65 4.61 -8.69
N THR A 16 13.44 3.54 -8.61
CA THR A 16 13.29 2.35 -9.47
C THR A 16 12.84 1.10 -8.74
N TRP A 17 12.86 1.07 -7.41
CA TRP A 17 12.54 -0.11 -6.61
C TRP A 17 12.05 0.24 -5.21
N ALA A 18 11.32 -0.67 -4.58
CA ALA A 18 10.88 -0.55 -3.19
C ALA A 18 10.87 -1.92 -2.50
N VAL A 19 11.06 -1.94 -1.19
CA VAL A 19 10.91 -3.14 -0.36
C VAL A 19 9.73 -2.97 0.56
N LEU A 20 8.78 -3.89 0.47
CA LEU A 20 7.63 -3.95 1.35
C LEU A 20 7.79 -5.09 2.37
N LEU A 21 7.27 -4.89 3.57
CA LEU A 21 7.07 -5.93 4.56
C LEU A 21 5.57 -6.09 4.80
N HIS A 22 5.03 -7.27 4.57
CA HIS A 22 3.63 -7.58 4.80
C HIS A 22 3.51 -8.60 5.93
N CYS A 23 2.68 -8.28 6.92
CA CYS A 23 2.34 -9.18 8.01
C CYS A 23 0.83 -9.45 7.95
N ALA A 24 0.47 -10.73 7.85
CA ALA A 24 -0.90 -11.19 7.95
C ALA A 24 -1.03 -12.11 9.16
N GLU A 25 -1.90 -11.73 10.08
CA GLU A 25 -2.20 -12.49 11.29
C GLU A 25 -3.72 -12.64 11.41
N LYS A 26 -4.18 -13.87 11.57
CA LYS A 26 -5.58 -14.15 11.86
C LYS A 26 -5.65 -15.16 13.00
N PRO A 27 -6.53 -14.97 14.00
CA PRO A 27 -6.69 -15.92 15.09
C PRO A 27 -6.95 -17.34 14.58
N SER A 28 -6.36 -18.31 15.25
CA SER A 28 -6.43 -19.75 14.88
C SER A 28 -5.82 -20.08 13.50
N SER A 29 -4.96 -19.23 12.95
CA SER A 29 -4.21 -19.51 11.72
C SER A 29 -2.74 -19.11 11.83
N PRO A 30 -1.84 -19.69 11.01
CA PRO A 30 -0.44 -19.30 11.02
C PRO A 30 -0.25 -17.81 10.69
N ARG A 31 0.68 -17.16 11.38
CA ARG A 31 1.13 -15.80 11.01
C ARG A 31 2.01 -15.87 9.78
N TYR A 32 1.73 -15.04 8.79
CA TYR A 32 2.54 -14.90 7.59
C TYR A 32 3.32 -13.59 7.62
N LEU A 33 4.63 -13.69 7.44
CA LEU A 33 5.51 -12.55 7.22
C LEU A 33 6.15 -12.70 5.84
N SER A 34 5.91 -11.74 4.95
CA SER A 34 6.50 -11.73 3.61
C SER A 34 7.21 -10.41 3.35
N SER A 35 8.31 -10.49 2.61
CA SER A 35 9.01 -9.34 2.06
C SER A 35 8.88 -9.35 0.55
N ILE A 36 8.55 -8.20 -0.04
CA ILE A 36 8.35 -8.05 -1.48
C ILE A 36 9.27 -6.96 -2.00
N LEU A 37 10.19 -7.34 -2.90
CA LEU A 37 11.04 -6.40 -3.64
C LEU A 37 10.38 -6.06 -4.97
N LEU A 38 9.88 -4.83 -5.08
CA LEU A 38 9.25 -4.29 -6.27
C LEU A 38 10.26 -3.55 -7.14
N SER A 39 10.02 -3.54 -8.46
CA SER A 39 10.82 -2.81 -9.45
C SER A 39 9.92 -2.14 -10.46
N ARG A 40 10.33 -0.98 -10.99
CA ARG A 40 9.71 -0.38 -12.18
C ARG A 40 10.08 -1.12 -13.47
N ASN A 41 11.10 -1.97 -13.43
CA ASN A 41 11.56 -2.79 -14.55
C ASN A 41 11.24 -4.26 -14.29
N LYS A 42 11.26 -5.08 -15.35
CA LYS A 42 11.08 -6.54 -15.24
C LYS A 42 12.13 -7.23 -14.36
N THR A 43 13.28 -6.59 -14.18
CA THR A 43 14.39 -7.11 -13.39
C THR A 43 14.82 -6.11 -12.32
N VAL A 44 15.51 -6.62 -11.30
CA VAL A 44 16.15 -5.82 -10.26
C VAL A 44 17.67 -5.99 -10.36
N PRO A 45 18.45 -4.90 -10.34
CA PRO A 45 19.91 -4.96 -10.31
C PRO A 45 20.44 -5.85 -9.18
N ILE A 46 21.53 -6.59 -9.44
CA ILE A 46 22.09 -7.55 -8.47
C ILE A 46 22.51 -6.87 -7.16
N ASN A 47 23.10 -5.68 -7.23
CA ASN A 47 23.52 -4.90 -6.07
C ASN A 47 22.33 -4.52 -5.17
N VAL A 48 21.17 -4.22 -5.76
CA VAL A 48 19.93 -3.96 -5.00
C VAL A 48 19.45 -5.24 -4.34
N ARG A 49 19.44 -6.37 -5.06
CA ARG A 49 19.07 -7.67 -4.48
C ARG A 49 19.95 -8.03 -3.28
N SER A 50 21.27 -7.93 -3.42
CA SER A 50 22.22 -8.18 -2.32
C SER A 50 21.98 -7.24 -1.13
N TYR A 51 21.88 -5.93 -1.38
CA TYR A 51 21.61 -4.93 -0.34
C TYR A 51 20.32 -5.23 0.44
N VAL A 52 19.24 -5.64 -0.24
CA VAL A 52 17.99 -6.00 0.41
C VAL A 52 18.15 -7.29 1.20
N HIS A 53 18.74 -8.32 0.60
CA HIS A 53 18.96 -9.63 1.22
C HIS A 53 19.76 -9.52 2.53
N ASP A 54 20.77 -8.67 2.59
CA ASP A 54 21.55 -8.42 3.81
C ASP A 54 20.73 -7.72 4.92
N LYS A 55 19.70 -6.97 4.54
CA LYS A 55 18.86 -6.19 5.48
C LYS A 55 17.64 -6.93 5.99
N LEU A 56 17.12 -7.92 5.26
CA LEU A 56 15.89 -8.62 5.61
C LEU A 56 15.93 -9.42 6.92
N PRO A 57 17.03 -10.09 7.31
CA PRO A 57 17.09 -10.88 8.54
C PRO A 57 16.77 -10.08 9.81
N LYS A 58 17.10 -8.78 9.85
CA LYS A 58 16.79 -7.92 11.00
C LYS A 58 15.29 -7.71 11.24
N TYR A 59 14.46 -8.01 10.24
CA TYR A 59 12.99 -7.97 10.33
C TYR A 59 12.38 -9.37 10.54
N GLY A 60 13.18 -10.41 10.75
CA GLY A 60 12.70 -11.79 10.95
C GLY A 60 12.32 -12.52 9.66
N VAL A 61 12.69 -11.97 8.48
CA VAL A 61 12.50 -12.64 7.19
C VAL A 61 13.59 -13.67 6.99
N GLN A 62 13.19 -14.91 6.70
CA GLN A 62 14.08 -16.04 6.48
C GLN A 62 14.47 -16.13 5.00
N LEU A 63 15.76 -16.00 4.73
CA LEU A 63 16.30 -15.88 3.38
C LEU A 63 16.18 -17.18 2.57
N GLU A 64 16.13 -18.33 3.25
CA GLU A 64 15.92 -19.65 2.62
C GLU A 64 14.57 -19.77 1.89
N TYR A 65 13.59 -18.92 2.22
CA TYR A 65 12.29 -18.86 1.54
C TYR A 65 12.19 -17.70 0.55
N THR A 66 13.31 -17.10 0.16
CA THR A 66 13.35 -16.03 -0.85
C THR A 66 13.60 -16.64 -2.23
N PHE A 67 12.75 -16.29 -3.20
CA PHE A 67 12.88 -16.76 -4.57
C PHE A 67 12.63 -15.62 -5.55
N PRO A 68 13.27 -15.66 -6.74
CA PRO A 68 13.01 -14.68 -7.80
C PRO A 68 11.63 -14.94 -8.42
N MET A 69 10.89 -13.86 -8.69
CA MET A 69 9.67 -13.91 -9.48
C MET A 69 10.00 -13.54 -10.92
N VAL A 70 10.06 -14.54 -11.80
CA VAL A 70 10.34 -14.36 -13.24
C VAL A 70 9.22 -13.54 -13.90
N GLN A 71 9.58 -12.59 -14.78
CA GLN A 71 8.65 -11.64 -15.44
C GLN A 71 8.59 -11.85 -16.97
N ASP A 72 8.89 -13.07 -17.38
CA ASP A 72 8.94 -13.54 -18.75
C ASP A 72 7.62 -14.32 -18.93
N ASP A 73 6.83 -14.03 -19.96
CA ASP A 73 5.48 -14.61 -20.17
C ASP A 73 4.33 -14.08 -19.31
N CYS A 74 4.37 -12.79 -18.94
CA CYS A 74 3.17 -12.13 -18.43
C CYS A 74 2.08 -12.10 -19.53
N SER A 75 0.82 -12.37 -19.15
CA SER A 75 -0.30 -12.04 -20.03
C SER A 75 -0.23 -10.54 -20.39
N PRO A 76 -0.56 -10.16 -21.63
CA PRO A 76 -0.70 -8.75 -21.95
C PRO A 76 -1.69 -8.14 -20.95
N ALA A 77 -1.56 -6.84 -20.67
CA ALA A 77 -2.54 -6.12 -19.87
C ALA A 77 -3.86 -6.02 -20.65
N VAL A 78 -4.54 -7.14 -20.83
CA VAL A 78 -5.89 -7.23 -21.37
C VAL A 78 -6.77 -6.69 -20.26
N ILE A 79 -7.20 -5.45 -20.47
CA ILE A 79 -8.09 -4.68 -19.62
C ILE A 79 -7.33 -4.05 -18.43
N PRO A 80 -7.19 -2.72 -18.39
CA PRO A 80 -6.78 -2.07 -17.17
C PRO A 80 -7.75 -2.46 -16.06
N LEU A 81 -7.24 -3.02 -14.96
CA LEU A 81 -8.03 -3.39 -13.79
C LEU A 81 -9.03 -2.26 -13.52
N TYR A 82 -10.31 -2.61 -13.37
CA TYR A 82 -11.43 -1.66 -13.28
C TYR A 82 -11.18 -0.52 -12.27
N TYR A 83 -10.36 -0.78 -11.25
CA TYR A 83 -9.98 0.17 -10.20
C TYR A 83 -8.91 1.21 -10.60
N GLY A 84 -8.27 1.09 -11.76
CA GLY A 84 -7.08 1.88 -12.14
C GLY A 84 -7.26 2.86 -13.29
N THR A 85 -8.40 2.87 -13.99
CA THR A 85 -8.61 3.82 -15.10
C THR A 85 -9.56 4.95 -14.74
N LYS A 86 -9.00 6.13 -14.51
CA LYS A 86 -9.74 7.35 -14.84
C LYS A 86 -9.85 7.36 -16.37
N LYS A 87 -11.04 7.05 -16.90
CA LYS A 87 -11.37 7.50 -18.25
C LYS A 87 -11.20 9.01 -18.25
N VAL A 88 -10.19 9.52 -18.95
CA VAL A 88 -10.15 10.94 -19.29
C VAL A 88 -11.18 11.11 -20.40
N ASP A 89 -12.46 11.12 -20.02
CA ASP A 89 -13.50 11.64 -20.87
C ASP A 89 -13.21 13.13 -20.99
N LYS A 90 -12.73 13.54 -22.16
CA LYS A 90 -12.58 14.94 -22.52
C LYS A 90 -14.00 15.52 -22.67
N LYS A 91 -14.66 15.80 -21.55
CA LYS A 91 -15.91 16.55 -21.49
C LYS A 91 -15.74 17.72 -20.53
N ILE A 92 -15.79 18.88 -21.16
CA ILE A 92 -16.00 20.21 -20.61
C ILE A 92 -17.10 20.15 -19.53
N GLY A 93 -16.82 20.73 -18.36
CA GLY A 93 -17.82 20.91 -17.30
C GLY A 93 -17.25 20.66 -15.92
N SER A 94 -16.99 21.75 -15.20
CA SER A 94 -16.62 21.78 -13.78
C SER A 94 -17.47 20.83 -12.94
N ASN A 95 -16.84 19.92 -12.19
CA ASN A 95 -17.21 19.60 -10.81
C ASN A 95 -16.13 18.74 -10.13
N ILE A 96 -15.79 19.16 -8.91
CA ILE A 96 -14.72 18.65 -8.05
C ILE A 96 -15.09 17.24 -7.56
N PHE A 97 -14.43 16.21 -8.08
CA PHE A 97 -14.55 14.84 -7.55
C PHE A 97 -13.63 14.68 -6.32
N LYS A 98 -14.23 14.59 -5.13
CA LYS A 98 -13.54 14.24 -3.88
C LYS A 98 -13.29 12.72 -3.78
N HIS A 99 -12.11 12.32 -3.30
CA HIS A 99 -11.70 10.92 -3.18
C HIS A 99 -12.40 10.23 -2.00
N PRO A 100 -12.74 8.92 -2.08
CA PRO A 100 -13.56 8.22 -1.06
C PRO A 100 -12.93 8.02 0.32
N MET A 101 -11.66 8.42 0.51
CA MET A 101 -10.92 8.28 1.78
C MET A 101 -10.66 9.62 2.49
N LEU A 102 -11.32 10.71 2.06
CA LEU A 102 -11.39 11.92 2.87
C LEU A 102 -12.49 11.71 3.92
N HIS A 103 -12.13 11.13 5.06
CA HIS A 103 -12.94 11.26 6.26
C HIS A 103 -13.03 12.74 6.60
N ASN A 104 -14.22 13.30 6.47
CA ASN A 104 -14.53 14.65 6.88
C ASN A 104 -14.67 14.61 8.40
N ASP A 105 -13.57 14.74 9.14
CA ASP A 105 -13.61 14.96 10.60
C ASP A 105 -14.13 16.36 10.86
N ARG A 106 -15.44 16.53 10.74
CA ARG A 106 -16.17 17.74 11.09
C ARG A 106 -17.56 17.38 11.56
N ASP A 107 -17.61 16.75 12.73
CA ASP A 107 -18.74 16.84 13.65
C ASP A 107 -18.24 16.64 15.08
N ASN A 108 -17.60 17.69 15.61
CA ASN A 108 -17.65 18.01 17.04
C ASN A 108 -17.28 19.48 17.28
N LYS A 109 -18.19 20.37 16.88
CA LYS A 109 -18.33 21.70 17.48
C LYS A 109 -19.81 22.07 17.55
N GLN A 110 -20.53 21.40 18.44
CA GLN A 110 -21.67 21.98 19.14
C GLN A 110 -21.53 21.62 20.62
N GLN A 111 -20.75 22.41 21.35
CA GLN A 111 -21.06 22.80 22.72
C GLN A 111 -20.09 23.93 23.14
N ALA A 112 -20.39 25.17 22.75
CA ALA A 112 -19.84 26.36 23.38
C ALA A 112 -20.55 27.63 22.88
N GLU A 113 -21.86 27.72 23.04
CA GLU A 113 -22.54 29.02 23.16
C GLU A 113 -23.55 28.89 24.31
N ILE A 114 -23.06 29.17 25.52
CA ILE A 114 -23.88 29.59 26.65
C ILE A 114 -23.35 30.98 27.02
N ASP A 115 -24.21 31.97 26.74
CA ASP A 115 -24.36 33.26 27.40
C ASP A 115 -23.15 34.22 27.49
N THR A 116 -23.07 35.14 26.54
CA THR A 116 -22.76 36.55 26.86
C THR A 116 -23.65 37.45 26.02
N ASN A 117 -24.82 37.78 26.56
CA ASN A 117 -25.46 39.10 26.45
C ASN A 117 -26.79 39.08 27.21
N ASN A 118 -26.73 39.40 28.50
CA ASN A 118 -27.84 40.03 29.23
C ASN A 118 -27.24 41.13 30.11
N GLN A 119 -27.70 42.36 29.84
CA GLN A 119 -27.54 43.62 30.57
C GLN A 119 -26.20 44.37 30.48
#